data_AF-A0A498F0M6-F1
#
_entry.id   AF-A0A498F0M6-F1
#
_cell.length_a   1.000
_cell.length_b   1.000
_cell.length_c   1.000
_cell.angle_alpha   90.00
_cell.angle_beta   90.00
_cell.angle_gamma   90.00
#
_symmetry.space_group_name_H-M   'P 1'
#
loop_
_entity.id
_entity.type
_entity.pdbx_description
1 polymer ?
#
loop_
_entity_poly.entity_id
_entity_poly.type
_entity_poly.pdbx_seq_one_letter_code
_entity_poly.pdbx_strand_id
1 'polypeptide(L)' 'EKPLWVREHSCPACGFETDRDANAAWNILSRGIEQVGAGRSESTPVETALPTGTTTVSAKRVVEAGSPTLKERAASAASE' A
#
# COMPACT_ATOMS: atom_id res chain seq x y z
N GLU A 1 19.73 -6.91 -25.34
CA GLU A 1 18.33 -6.47 -25.17
C GLU A 1 17.38 -7.61 -25.53
N LYS A 2 16.24 -7.72 -24.84
CA LYS A 2 15.19 -8.68 -25.17
C LYS A 2 14.13 -7.98 -26.02
N PRO A 3 13.71 -8.53 -27.17
CA PRO A 3 12.70 -7.87 -27.98
C PRO A 3 11.33 -7.85 -27.29
N LEU A 4 10.53 -6.82 -27.59
CA LEU A 4 9.24 -6.57 -26.92
C LEU A 4 8.20 -7.69 -27.09
N TRP A 5 8.30 -8.48 -28.17
CA TRP A 5 7.41 -9.62 -28.41
C TRP A 5 7.72 -10.83 -27.54
N VAL A 6 8.87 -10.87 -26.84
CA VAL A 6 9.11 -11.97 -25.91
C VAL A 6 8.34 -11.73 -24.62
N ARG A 7 7.38 -12.61 -24.38
CA ARG A 7 6.46 -12.55 -23.24
C ARG A 7 6.93 -13.32 -22.02
N GLU A 8 8.07 -13.99 -22.09
CA GLU A 8 8.62 -14.73 -20.96
C GLU A 8 9.58 -13.86 -20.13
N HIS A 9 9.60 -14.04 -18.83
CA HIS A 9 10.62 -13.57 -17.90
C HIS A 9 11.37 -14.78 -17.36
N SER A 10 12.71 -14.72 -17.40
CA SER A 10 13.59 -15.68 -16.75
C SER A 10 14.60 -14.87 -15.93
N CYS A 11 14.59 -15.06 -14.61
CA CYS A 11 15.41 -14.30 -13.69
C CYS A 11 16.82 -14.89 -13.65
N PRO A 12 17.87 -14.14 -14.06
CA PRO A 12 19.24 -14.65 -14.12
C PRO A 12 19.85 -14.91 -12.73
N ALA A 13 19.25 -14.38 -11.66
CA ALA A 13 19.78 -14.52 -10.30
C ALA A 13 19.25 -15.76 -9.58
N CYS A 14 17.99 -16.15 -9.81
CA CYS A 14 17.34 -17.25 -9.09
C CYS A 14 16.72 -18.32 -9.99
N GLY A 15 16.76 -18.16 -11.31
CA GLY A 15 16.17 -19.11 -12.26
C GLY A 15 14.64 -19.13 -12.29
N PHE A 16 13.97 -18.12 -11.73
CA PHE A 16 12.51 -18.03 -11.76
C PHE A 16 12.00 -17.69 -13.16
N GLU A 17 11.04 -18.47 -13.65
CA GLU A 17 10.47 -18.32 -14.99
C GLU A 17 8.95 -18.12 -14.94
N THR A 18 8.44 -17.14 -15.68
CA THR A 18 7.00 -16.81 -15.75
C THR A 18 6.68 -15.90 -16.94
N ASP A 19 5.41 -15.52 -17.15
CA ASP A 19 5.06 -14.45 -18.09
C ASP A 19 5.57 -13.09 -17.57
N ARG A 20 6.17 -12.30 -18.47
CA ARG A 20 6.79 -11.00 -18.20
C ARG A 20 5.79 -10.01 -17.62
N ASP A 21 4.57 -9.98 -18.13
CA ASP A 21 3.55 -9.03 -17.69
C ASP A 21 3.01 -9.47 -16.31
N ALA A 22 2.90 -10.78 -16.06
CA ALA A 22 2.59 -11.31 -14.73
C ALA A 22 3.68 -10.98 -13.69
N ASN A 23 4.97 -11.13 -14.04
CA ASN A 23 6.08 -10.73 -13.18
C ASN A 23 6.07 -9.22 -12.89
N ALA A 24 5.79 -8.40 -13.90
CA ALA A 24 5.68 -6.96 -13.73
C ALA A 24 4.54 -6.59 -12.78
N ALA A 25 3.36 -7.20 -12.93
CA ALA A 25 2.23 -7.00 -12.03
C ALA A 25 2.58 -7.39 -10.58
N TRP A 26 3.28 -8.51 -10.39
CA TRP A 26 3.71 -8.95 -9.06
C TRP A 26 4.71 -7.97 -8.42
N ASN A 27 5.69 -7.48 -9.18
CA ASN A 27 6.64 -6.48 -8.69
C ASN A 27 5.96 -5.16 -8.29
N ILE A 28 5.00 -4.69 -9.10
CA ILE A 28 4.23 -3.48 -8.80
C ILE A 28 3.40 -3.68 -7.53
N LEU A 29 2.70 -4.82 -7.41
CA LEU A 29 1.90 -5.13 -6.22
C LEU A 29 2.77 -5.19 -4.96
N SER A 30 3.90 -5.89 -5.01
CA SER A 30 4.81 -6.03 -3.87
C SER A 30 5.31 -4.67 -3.38
N ARG A 31 5.77 -3.81 -4.31
CA ARG A 31 6.22 -2.45 -3.98
C ARG A 31 5.09 -1.57 -3.46
N GLY A 32 3.90 -1.70 -4.03
CA GLY A 32 2.71 -1.00 -3.56
C GLY A 32 2.39 -1.37 -2.11
N ILE A 33 2.34 -2.66 -1.78
CA ILE A 33 2.10 -3.13 -0.41
C ILE A 33 3.19 -2.62 0.54
N GLU A 34 4.46 -2.64 0.13
CA GLU A 34 5.57 -2.15 0.95
C GLU A 34 5.48 -0.64 1.21
N GLN A 35 5.07 0.15 0.22
CA GLN A 35 5.01 1.61 0.32
C GLN A 35 3.75 2.13 1.01
N VAL A 36 2.57 1.56 0.72
CA VAL A 36 1.28 2.08 1.21
C VAL A 36 0.58 1.16 2.20
N GLY A 37 1.11 -0.05 2.44
CA GLY A 37 0.42 -1.09 3.18
C GLY A 37 -0.66 -1.78 2.35
N ALA A 38 -1.17 -2.93 2.80
CA ALA A 38 -2.20 -3.67 2.07
C ALA A 38 -3.62 -3.07 2.24
N GLY A 39 -3.74 -1.84 2.76
CA GLY A 39 -5.03 -1.19 3.06
C GLY A 39 -5.84 -1.87 4.16
N ARG A 40 -5.23 -2.80 4.90
CA ARG A 40 -5.78 -3.43 6.10
C ARG A 40 -5.34 -2.66 7.35
N SER A 41 -5.99 -2.90 8.49
CA SER A 41 -5.49 -2.39 9.77
C SER A 41 -4.17 -3.10 10.09
N GLU A 42 -3.05 -2.51 9.68
CA GLU A 42 -1.69 -3.04 9.89
C GLU A 42 -1.23 -2.83 11.35
N SER A 43 -1.94 -2.00 12.12
CA SER A 43 -1.76 -1.79 13.56
C SER A 43 -2.99 -2.23 14.34
N THR A 44 -2.81 -2.58 15.62
CA THR A 44 -3.91 -2.53 16.58
C THR A 44 -4.59 -1.16 16.45
N PRO A 45 -5.93 -1.08 16.38
CA PRO A 45 -6.61 0.20 16.51
C PRO A 45 -5.99 0.93 17.70
N VAL A 46 -5.80 2.25 17.60
CA VAL A 46 -5.54 3.08 18.80
C VAL A 46 -6.48 2.56 19.89
N GLU A 47 -5.98 2.35 21.11
CA GLU A 47 -6.83 1.92 22.22
C GLU A 47 -7.94 2.96 22.40
N THR A 48 -9.04 2.77 21.70
CA THR A 48 -10.29 3.44 21.93
C THR A 48 -10.76 2.88 23.24
N ALA A 49 -10.67 3.69 24.29
CA ALA A 49 -11.16 3.36 25.62
C ALA A 49 -12.50 2.61 25.48
N LEU A 50 -12.58 1.40 26.05
CA LEU A 50 -13.83 0.64 26.11
C LEU A 50 -14.92 1.57 26.66
N PRO A 51 -16.13 1.55 26.08
CA PRO A 51 -17.23 2.38 26.57
C PRO A 51 -17.72 1.79 27.90
N THR A 52 -17.00 2.05 28.98
CA THR A 52 -17.51 1.76 30.31
C THR A 52 -18.54 2.83 30.64
N GLY A 53 -19.80 2.55 30.31
CA GLY A 53 -20.97 3.18 30.92
C GLY A 53 -21.14 4.69 30.73
N THR A 54 -20.65 5.29 29.65
CA THR A 54 -20.97 6.70 29.33
C THR A 54 -21.68 6.79 27.99
N THR A 55 -22.96 7.18 28.03
CA THR A 55 -23.84 7.35 26.87
C THR A 55 -23.48 8.54 25.98
N THR A 56 -22.55 9.39 26.44
CA THR A 56 -22.09 10.57 25.73
C THR A 56 -20.58 10.75 25.91
N VAL A 57 -19.86 10.78 24.80
CA VAL A 57 -18.43 11.14 24.75
C VAL A 57 -18.25 12.34 23.84
N SER A 58 -17.45 13.30 24.28
CA SER A 58 -17.17 14.52 23.50
C SER A 58 -16.37 14.19 22.25
N ALA A 59 -16.80 14.71 21.09
CA ALA A 59 -16.15 14.50 19.80
C ALA A 59 -14.66 14.91 19.78
N LYS A 60 -14.22 15.81 20.67
CA LYS A 60 -12.80 16.19 20.83
C LYS A 60 -11.88 15.05 21.28
N ARG A 61 -12.41 13.92 21.75
CA ARG A 61 -11.62 12.79 22.26
C ARG A 61 -11.25 11.76 21.18
N VAL A 62 -11.87 11.83 20.00
CA VAL A 62 -11.56 10.91 18.89
C VAL A 62 -10.44 11.54 18.05
N VAL A 63 -9.24 10.97 18.15
CA VAL A 63 -8.13 11.32 17.26
C VAL A 63 -8.17 10.31 16.10
N GLU A 64 -8.62 10.77 14.93
CA GLU A 64 -8.51 10.00 13.70
C GLU A 64 -7.03 9.87 13.34
N ALA A 65 -6.51 8.64 13.31
CA ALA A 65 -5.11 8.37 12.97
C ALA A 65 -4.74 8.78 11.53
N GLY A 66 -5.74 9.14 10.71
CA GLY A 66 -5.58 9.47 9.31
C GLY A 66 -5.32 8.21 8.46
N SER A 67 -5.77 8.23 7.21
CA SER A 67 -5.30 7.24 6.24
C SER A 67 -3.92 7.64 5.72
N PRO A 68 -3.03 6.69 5.38
CA PRO A 68 -1.70 6.98 4.81
C PRO A 68 -1.73 7.65 3.42
N THR A 69 -2.86 8.22 2.99
CA THR A 69 -3.08 8.67 1.60
C THR A 69 -1.97 9.61 1.16
N LEU A 70 -1.28 9.17 0.11
CA LEU A 70 -0.06 9.71 -0.50
C LEU A 70 -0.02 11.25 -0.51
N LYS A 71 0.74 11.85 0.42
CA LYS A 71 1.10 13.27 0.36
C LYS A 71 1.97 13.62 -0.85
N GLU A 72 2.60 12.61 -1.47
CA GLU A 72 3.62 12.80 -2.51
C GLU A 72 3.02 13.06 -3.90
N ARG A 73 1.84 12.50 -4.23
CA ARG A 73 1.21 12.74 -5.55
C ARG A 73 0.65 14.15 -5.73
N ALA A 74 0.24 14.81 -4.65
CA ALA A 74 -0.25 16.20 -4.72
C ALA A 74 0.85 17.20 -5.08
N ALA A 75 2.10 16.91 -4.70
CA ALA A 75 3.24 17.78 -5.01
C ALA A 75 3.66 17.69 -6.49
N SER A 76 3.66 16.49 -7.09
CA SER A 76 4.00 16.33 -8.51
C SER A 76 2.96 16.90 -9.46
N ALA A 77 1.66 16.83 -9.13
CA ALA A 77 0.59 17.36 -9.98
C ALA A 77 0.49 18.90 -9.98
N ALA A 78 1.15 19.57 -9.03
CA ALA A 78 1.20 21.04 -8.96
C ALA A 78 2.40 21.65 -9.70
N SER A 79 3.23 20.82 -10.32
CA SER A 79 4.45 21.24 -11.03
C SER A 79 4.44 20.91 -12.53
N GLU A 80 3.30 20.45 -13.08
CA GLU A 80 3.05 20.34 -14.52
C GLU A 80 2.27 21.56 -15.04
#